data_AF-A0A953EZ22-F1
#
_entry.id   AF-A0A953EZ22-F1
#
_cell.length_a   1.000
_cell.length_b   1.000
_cell.length_c   1.000
_cell.angle_alpha   90.00
_cell.angle_beta   90.00
_cell.angle_gamma   90.00
#
_symmetry.space_group_name_H-M   'P 1'
#
loop_
_entity.id
_entity.type
_entity.pdbx_description
1 polymer ?
#
loop_
_entity_poly.entity_id
_entity_poly.type
_entity_poly.pdbx_seq_one_letter_code
_entity_poly.pdbx_strand_id
1 'polypeptide(L)'
;MKLILVVFEGKTAAELLRDERPETIDYLMSVGAYGRVAWDARCDVELAELEAMIDRLAGTTIRLAHGSAAASEIDQTLGSLLESQTDEVALLLLAIPKDAAAVGDDAYFILAAANSPLAGELESIAWQDLPPTLLALGEHPIPPSLAGRPLAAPLSAEEMAAQADELARERLRGLGYIE
;
A
#
# COMPACT_ATOMS: atom_id res chain seq x y z
N MET A 1 6.02 -1.73 13.51
CA MET A 1 5.04 -1.29 12.50
C MET A 1 4.04 -2.42 12.22
N LYS A 2 2.75 -2.10 12.09
CA LYS A 2 1.70 -3.08 11.79
C LYS A 2 1.44 -3.16 10.29
N LEU A 3 1.21 -4.37 9.79
CA LEU A 3 0.88 -4.60 8.38
C LEU A 3 -0.63 -4.61 8.19
N ILE A 4 -1.12 -3.89 7.18
CA ILE A 4 -2.51 -3.92 6.75
C ILE A 4 -2.58 -4.29 5.27
N LEU A 5 -3.38 -5.30 4.95
CA LEU A 5 -3.72 -5.67 3.59
C LEU A 5 -5.22 -5.48 3.39
N VAL A 6 -5.59 -4.65 2.42
CA VAL A 6 -6.99 -4.42 2.04
C VAL A 6 -7.19 -4.90 0.61
N VAL A 7 -8.09 -5.85 0.42
CA VAL A 7 -8.40 -6.44 -0.88
C VAL A 7 -9.83 -6.10 -1.28
N PHE A 8 -9.98 -5.41 -2.41
CA PHE A 8 -11.25 -5.12 -3.06
C PHE A 8 -11.46 -6.09 -4.22
N GLU A 9 -12.42 -7.00 -4.07
CA GLU A 9 -12.73 -7.98 -5.11
C GLU A 9 -13.78 -7.46 -6.09
N GLY A 10 -13.40 -7.49 -7.35
CA GLY A 10 -14.15 -7.08 -8.52
C GLY A 10 -14.51 -5.61 -8.61
N LYS A 11 -13.65 -4.73 -8.09
CA LYS A 11 -13.62 -3.33 -8.51
C LYS A 11 -12.43 -3.10 -9.44
N THR A 12 -12.69 -2.43 -10.55
CA THR A 12 -11.63 -1.97 -11.46
C THR A 12 -10.93 -0.73 -10.89
N ALA A 13 -9.70 -0.48 -11.35
CA ALA A 13 -9.00 0.78 -11.09
C ALA A 13 -9.88 2.00 -11.40
N ALA A 14 -10.58 1.95 -12.54
CA ALA A 14 -11.44 3.03 -13.01
C ALA A 14 -12.62 3.30 -12.07
N GLU A 15 -13.15 2.28 -11.39
CA GLU A 15 -14.25 2.43 -10.43
C GLU A 15 -13.80 2.99 -9.09
N LEU A 16 -12.57 2.68 -8.66
CA LEU A 16 -11.95 3.28 -7.48
C LEU A 16 -11.50 4.72 -7.70
N LEU A 17 -11.08 5.04 -8.93
CA LEU A 17 -10.51 6.34 -9.28
C LEU A 17 -11.51 7.33 -9.89
N ARG A 18 -12.82 7.01 -9.94
CA ARG A 18 -13.86 7.93 -10.43
C ARG A 18 -13.88 9.24 -9.63
N ASP A 19 -14.48 10.29 -10.20
CA ASP A 19 -14.53 11.66 -9.64
C ASP A 19 -15.05 11.77 -8.20
N GLU A 20 -15.78 10.77 -7.68
CA GLU A 20 -16.18 10.67 -6.27
C GLU A 20 -15.18 9.79 -5.48
N ARG A 21 -13.88 10.12 -5.55
CA ARG A 21 -12.86 9.37 -4.83
C ARG A 21 -13.12 9.45 -3.32
N PRO A 22 -13.04 8.33 -2.59
CA PRO A 22 -12.93 8.34 -1.14
C PRO A 22 -11.80 9.27 -0.70
N GLU A 23 -12.06 10.18 0.25
CA GLU A 23 -11.05 11.11 0.76
C GLU A 23 -9.82 10.35 1.29
N THR A 24 -10.05 9.19 1.90
CA THR A 24 -8.98 8.32 2.41
C THR A 24 -8.11 7.77 1.27
N ILE A 25 -8.71 7.40 0.13
CA ILE A 25 -7.95 6.86 -1.01
C ILE A 25 -7.12 7.96 -1.67
N ASP A 26 -7.69 9.16 -1.83
CA ASP A 26 -6.96 10.30 -2.36
C ASP A 26 -5.79 10.68 -1.44
N TYR A 27 -6.03 10.69 -0.13
CA TYR A 27 -4.97 10.88 0.86
C TYR A 27 -3.87 9.81 0.73
N LEU A 28 -4.22 8.53 0.70
CA LEU A 28 -3.25 7.43 0.56
C LEU A 28 -2.43 7.52 -0.74
N MET A 29 -3.05 7.94 -1.84
CA MET A 29 -2.34 8.18 -3.11
C MET A 29 -1.42 9.41 -3.05
N SER A 30 -1.76 10.42 -2.25
CA SER A 30 -0.92 11.61 -2.08
C SER A 30 0.33 11.37 -1.23
N VAL A 31 0.26 10.42 -0.28
CA VAL A 31 1.36 10.12 0.66
C VAL A 31 2.11 8.82 0.33
N GLY A 32 1.58 8.01 -0.58
CA GLY A 32 2.12 6.69 -0.92
C GLY A 32 2.37 6.52 -2.41
N ALA A 33 2.70 5.28 -2.79
CA ALA A 33 2.85 4.88 -4.18
C ALA A 33 1.62 4.12 -4.66
N TYR A 34 1.27 4.28 -5.93
CA TYR A 34 0.11 3.61 -6.51
C TYR A 34 0.37 3.24 -7.96
N GLY A 35 -0.40 2.31 -8.50
CA GLY A 35 -0.23 1.95 -9.90
C GLY A 35 -0.99 0.71 -10.31
N ARG A 36 -0.71 0.27 -11.54
CA ARG A 36 -1.25 -0.97 -12.10
C ARG A 36 -0.27 -2.12 -11.88
N VAL A 37 -0.82 -3.29 -11.66
CA VAL A 37 -0.08 -4.53 -11.51
C VAL A 37 -0.75 -5.62 -12.35
N ALA A 38 0.04 -6.29 -13.18
CA ALA A 38 -0.44 -7.40 -13.98
C ALA A 38 -0.95 -8.50 -13.03
N TRP A 39 -2.20 -8.90 -13.20
CA TRP A 39 -2.85 -9.91 -12.35
C TRP A 39 -3.15 -11.16 -13.16
N ASP A 40 -2.72 -12.32 -12.66
CA ASP A 40 -3.03 -13.61 -13.25
C ASP A 40 -3.44 -14.63 -12.16
N ALA A 41 -3.86 -15.83 -12.57
CA ALA A 41 -4.36 -16.86 -11.64
C ALA A 41 -3.32 -17.33 -10.59
N ARG A 42 -2.02 -17.11 -10.82
CA ARG A 42 -0.96 -17.39 -9.83
C ARG A 42 -0.96 -16.35 -8.72
N CYS A 43 -1.33 -15.10 -9.04
CA CYS A 43 -1.45 -14.03 -8.06
C CYS A 43 -2.48 -14.36 -6.98
N ASP A 44 -3.56 -15.10 -7.30
CA ASP A 44 -4.54 -15.53 -6.31
C ASP A 44 -3.95 -16.47 -5.25
N VAL A 45 -3.05 -17.38 -5.67
CA VAL A 45 -2.35 -18.31 -4.77
C VAL A 45 -1.34 -17.54 -3.91
N GLU A 46 -0.56 -16.66 -4.53
CA GLU A 46 0.42 -15.82 -3.84
C GLU A 46 -0.23 -14.83 -2.86
N LEU A 47 -1.42 -14.31 -3.19
CA LEU A 47 -2.22 -13.47 -2.30
C LEU A 47 -2.65 -14.24 -1.06
N ALA A 48 -3.17 -15.46 -1.21
CA ALA A 48 -3.55 -16.29 -0.07
C ALA A 48 -2.35 -16.61 0.84
N GLU A 49 -1.15 -16.81 0.26
CA GLU A 49 0.08 -16.97 1.03
C GLU A 49 0.48 -15.69 1.77
N LEU A 50 0.33 -14.51 1.14
CA LEU A 50 0.57 -13.22 1.78
C LEU A 50 -0.40 -12.97 2.93
N GLU A 51 -1.70 -13.23 2.74
CA GLU A 51 -2.72 -13.09 3.79
C GLU A 51 -2.35 -13.96 5.01
N ALA A 52 -2.03 -15.24 4.78
CA ALA A 52 -1.61 -16.16 5.83
C ALA A 52 -0.31 -15.71 6.54
N MET A 53 0.57 -14.99 5.84
CA MET A 53 1.80 -14.44 6.41
C MET A 53 1.53 -13.19 7.25
N ILE A 54 0.69 -12.27 6.77
CA ILE A 54 0.28 -11.07 7.51
C ILE A 54 -0.41 -11.47 8.81
N ASP A 55 -1.27 -12.48 8.78
CA ASP A 55 -1.93 -13.01 9.99
C ASP A 55 -0.92 -13.55 11.01
N ARG A 56 0.14 -14.24 10.56
CA ARG A 56 1.22 -14.72 11.45
C ARG A 56 2.01 -13.58 12.09
N LEU A 57 2.12 -12.45 11.41
CA LEU A 57 2.82 -11.25 11.88
C LEU A 57 1.90 -10.34 12.73
N ALA A 58 0.71 -10.81 13.11
CA ALA A 58 -0.31 -10.03 13.80
C ALA A 58 -0.73 -8.76 13.03
N GLY A 59 -0.61 -8.81 11.70
CA GLY A 59 -1.17 -7.80 10.81
C GLY A 59 -2.69 -7.92 10.70
N THR A 60 -3.27 -7.13 9.81
CA THR A 60 -4.72 -7.10 9.59
C THR A 60 -5.02 -7.23 8.11
N THR A 61 -5.72 -8.30 7.76
CA THR A 61 -6.22 -8.54 6.40
C THR A 61 -7.71 -8.23 6.35
N ILE A 62 -8.13 -7.43 5.37
CA ILE A 62 -9.54 -7.09 5.14
C ILE A 62 -9.88 -7.40 3.69
N ARG A 63 -10.89 -8.24 3.48
CA ARG A 63 -11.44 -8.53 2.15
C ARG A 63 -12.83 -7.89 2.03
N LEU A 64 -12.98 -7.03 1.04
CA LEU A 64 -14.24 -6.36 0.72
C LEU A 64 -14.75 -6.95 -0.60
N ALA A 65 -15.77 -7.80 -0.48
CA ALA A 65 -16.33 -8.58 -1.57
C ALA A 65 -17.22 -7.75 -2.50
N HIS A 66 -17.48 -8.34 -3.68
CA HIS A 66 -18.25 -7.76 -4.78
C HIS A 66 -19.63 -7.22 -4.36
N GLY A 67 -19.96 -6.00 -4.79
CA GLY A 67 -21.33 -5.48 -4.80
C GLY A 67 -21.90 -4.90 -3.50
N SER A 68 -21.17 -4.87 -2.38
CA SER A 68 -21.78 -4.42 -1.11
C SER A 68 -21.45 -3.00 -0.67
N ALA A 69 -20.32 -2.41 -1.09
CA ALA A 69 -19.87 -1.15 -0.50
C ALA A 69 -19.85 0.00 -1.52
N ALA A 70 -20.71 1.00 -1.29
CA ALA A 70 -20.58 2.31 -1.91
C ALA A 70 -19.18 2.88 -1.62
N ALA A 71 -18.66 3.78 -2.48
CA ALA A 71 -17.35 4.41 -2.26
C ALA A 71 -17.24 5.03 -0.85
N SER A 72 -18.36 5.58 -0.34
CA SER A 72 -18.46 6.13 1.02
C SER A 72 -18.32 5.07 2.14
N GLU A 73 -18.83 3.84 1.96
CA GLU A 73 -18.65 2.78 2.96
C GLU A 73 -17.20 2.29 3.02
N ILE A 74 -16.55 2.26 1.86
CA ILE A 74 -15.12 1.96 1.75
C ILE A 74 -14.32 3.02 2.49
N ASP A 75 -14.63 4.29 2.23
CA ASP A 75 -13.99 5.42 2.89
C ASP A 75 -14.14 5.36 4.41
N GLN A 76 -15.36 5.15 4.90
CA GLN A 76 -15.63 5.07 6.33
C GLN A 76 -14.93 3.88 6.99
N THR A 77 -14.88 2.73 6.30
CA THR A 77 -14.20 1.53 6.81
C THR A 77 -12.69 1.74 6.87
N LEU A 78 -12.10 2.30 5.80
CA LEU A 78 -10.67 2.60 5.76
C LEU A 78 -10.28 3.68 6.76
N GLY A 79 -11.04 4.78 6.83
CA GLY A 79 -10.83 5.86 7.79
C GLY A 79 -10.89 5.35 9.23
N SER A 80 -11.96 4.63 9.59
CA SER A 80 -12.10 4.04 10.94
C SER A 80 -10.98 3.05 11.26
N LEU A 81 -10.54 2.25 10.28
CA LEU A 81 -9.44 1.32 10.45
C LEU A 81 -8.14 2.05 10.76
N LEU A 82 -7.81 3.08 9.96
CA LEU A 82 -6.59 3.87 10.13
C LEU A 82 -6.61 4.65 11.45
N GLU A 83 -7.75 5.25 11.81
CA GLU A 83 -7.93 5.94 13.10
C GLU A 83 -7.80 5.00 14.30
N SER A 84 -8.25 3.75 14.16
CA SER A 84 -8.12 2.75 15.23
C SER A 84 -6.70 2.22 15.42
N GLN A 85 -5.78 2.47 14.47
CA GLN A 85 -4.39 2.08 14.64
C GLN A 85 -3.63 3.12 15.46
N THR A 86 -3.06 2.69 16.58
CA THR A 86 -2.21 3.52 17.44
C THR A 86 -0.74 3.46 17.06
N ASP A 87 -0.35 2.44 16.29
CA ASP A 87 1.02 2.19 15.85
C ASP A 87 1.23 2.69 14.42
N GLU A 88 2.49 2.84 14.02
CA GLU A 88 2.83 3.07 12.61
C GLU A 88 2.38 1.89 11.74
N VAL A 89 1.80 2.19 10.58
CA VAL A 89 1.16 1.21 9.68
C VAL A 89 1.85 1.21 8.32
N ALA A 90 2.11 0.02 7.79
CA ALA A 90 2.35 -0.20 6.37
C ALA A 90 1.11 -0.87 5.76
N LEU A 91 0.53 -0.23 4.76
CA LEU A 91 -0.72 -0.59 4.11
C LEU A 91 -0.51 -0.91 2.64
N LEU A 92 -1.08 -2.04 2.22
CA LEU A 92 -1.26 -2.39 0.81
C LEU A 92 -2.75 -2.52 0.54
N LEU A 93 -3.27 -1.67 -0.33
CA LEU A 93 -4.62 -1.75 -0.89
C LEU A 93 -4.52 -2.35 -2.29
N LEU A 94 -5.32 -3.37 -2.55
CA LEU A 94 -5.43 -4.04 -3.85
C LEU A 94 -6.85 -3.98 -4.34
N ALA A 95 -7.03 -3.65 -5.61
CA ALA A 95 -8.29 -3.73 -6.31
C ALA A 95 -8.16 -4.64 -7.50
N ILE A 96 -8.80 -5.80 -7.37
CA ILE A 96 -8.67 -6.90 -8.31
C ILE A 96 -9.95 -6.92 -9.13
N PRO A 97 -9.92 -6.70 -10.46
CA PRO A 97 -11.11 -6.79 -11.29
C PRO A 97 -11.70 -8.20 -11.28
N LYS A 98 -13.02 -8.30 -11.48
CA LYS A 98 -13.77 -9.56 -11.32
C LYS A 98 -13.26 -10.64 -12.27
N ASP A 99 -12.89 -10.23 -13.46
CA ASP A 99 -12.42 -11.10 -14.53
C ASP A 99 -10.92 -10.90 -14.81
N ALA A 100 -10.15 -10.39 -13.83
CA ALA A 100 -8.71 -10.11 -13.96
C ALA A 100 -7.95 -11.30 -14.58
N ALA A 101 -8.15 -12.50 -14.03
CA ALA A 101 -7.50 -13.73 -14.48
C ALA A 101 -7.99 -14.22 -15.87
N ALA A 102 -9.16 -13.79 -16.34
CA ALA A 102 -9.77 -14.24 -17.59
C ALA A 102 -9.57 -13.26 -18.75
N VAL A 103 -9.52 -11.96 -18.46
CA VAL A 103 -9.46 -10.88 -19.46
C VAL A 103 -8.06 -10.29 -19.56
N GLY A 104 -7.18 -10.56 -18.60
CA GLY A 104 -5.85 -9.93 -18.52
C GLY A 104 -5.95 -8.46 -18.11
N ASP A 105 -7.00 -8.09 -17.38
CA ASP A 105 -7.13 -6.76 -16.79
C ASP A 105 -6.17 -6.63 -15.60
N ASP A 106 -5.39 -5.56 -15.60
CA ASP A 106 -4.48 -5.24 -14.50
C ASP A 106 -5.27 -4.94 -13.22
N ALA A 107 -4.78 -5.46 -12.10
CA ALA A 107 -5.20 -5.00 -10.79
C ALA A 107 -4.59 -3.62 -10.50
N TYR A 108 -5.19 -2.90 -9.57
CA TYR A 108 -4.68 -1.62 -9.09
C TYR A 108 -4.21 -1.76 -7.66
N PHE A 109 -3.13 -1.07 -7.32
CA PHE A 109 -2.62 -1.08 -5.96
C PHE A 109 -2.37 0.34 -5.43
N ILE A 110 -2.44 0.48 -4.12
CA ILE A 110 -1.93 1.63 -3.37
C ILE A 110 -1.11 1.08 -2.21
N LEU A 111 0.10 1.57 -2.07
CA LEU A 111 1.07 1.19 -1.06
C LEU A 111 1.45 2.43 -0.28
N ALA A 112 1.11 2.45 1.01
CA ALA A 112 1.34 3.59 1.88
C ALA A 112 1.94 3.12 3.19
N ALA A 113 2.98 3.80 3.65
CA ALA A 113 3.59 3.56 4.95
C ALA A 113 4.09 4.88 5.52
N ALA A 114 4.12 4.99 6.85
CA ALA A 114 4.79 6.10 7.50
C ALA A 114 6.26 6.14 7.03
N ASN A 115 6.69 7.30 6.52
CA ASN A 115 8.04 7.50 5.96
C ASN A 115 8.39 6.58 4.77
N SER A 116 7.40 6.16 3.98
CA SER A 116 7.64 5.43 2.74
C SER A 116 8.53 6.25 1.80
N PRO A 117 9.67 5.71 1.32
CA PRO A 117 10.45 6.35 0.25
C PRO A 117 9.74 6.24 -1.12
N LEU A 118 8.67 5.43 -1.21
CA LEU A 118 7.86 5.28 -2.40
C LEU A 118 6.70 6.28 -2.35
N ALA A 119 6.64 7.15 -3.35
CA ALA A 119 5.57 8.12 -3.54
C ALA A 119 5.24 8.29 -5.03
N GLY A 120 3.96 8.48 -5.35
CA GLY A 120 3.47 8.75 -6.69
C GLY A 120 3.14 7.50 -7.53
N GLU A 121 2.89 7.71 -8.82
CA GLU A 121 2.50 6.64 -9.74
C GLU A 121 3.70 5.76 -10.11
N LEU A 122 3.54 4.45 -9.99
CA LEU A 122 4.49 3.42 -10.38
C LEU A 122 3.94 2.65 -11.58
N GLU A 123 4.72 2.63 -12.66
CA GLU A 123 4.39 1.89 -13.87
C GLU A 123 5.10 0.54 -13.91
N SER A 124 4.45 -0.46 -14.51
CA SER A 124 5.05 -1.77 -14.83
C SER A 124 5.59 -2.57 -13.64
N ILE A 125 4.92 -2.48 -12.48
CA ILE A 125 5.26 -3.26 -11.30
C ILE A 125 4.77 -4.71 -11.44
N ALA A 126 5.62 -5.67 -11.07
CA ALA A 126 5.20 -7.06 -10.97
C ALA A 126 4.55 -7.33 -9.61
N TRP A 127 3.49 -8.13 -9.58
CA TRP A 127 2.84 -8.55 -8.33
C TRP A 127 3.83 -9.12 -7.32
N GLN A 128 4.81 -9.90 -7.79
CA GLN A 128 5.82 -10.53 -6.94
C GLN A 128 6.65 -9.53 -6.12
N ASP A 129 6.76 -8.27 -6.56
CA ASP A 129 7.52 -7.22 -5.88
C ASP A 129 6.71 -6.52 -4.78
N LEU A 130 5.37 -6.57 -4.82
CA LEU A 130 4.50 -5.90 -3.83
C LEU A 130 4.56 -6.56 -2.43
N PRO A 131 4.39 -7.90 -2.26
CA PRO A 131 4.53 -8.55 -0.97
C PRO A 131 5.85 -8.27 -0.24
N PRO A 132 7.04 -8.44 -0.87
CA PRO A 132 8.30 -8.12 -0.19
C PRO A 132 8.45 -6.62 0.09
N THR A 133 7.88 -5.74 -0.74
CA THR A 133 7.85 -4.30 -0.47
C THR A 133 7.02 -3.98 0.77
N LEU A 134 5.83 -4.56 0.90
CA LEU A 134 4.97 -4.37 2.08
C LEU A 134 5.68 -4.83 3.37
N LEU A 135 6.34 -6.00 3.32
CA LEU A 135 7.12 -6.50 4.45
C LEU A 135 8.31 -5.58 4.78
N ALA A 136 9.05 -5.13 3.76
CA ALA A 136 10.18 -4.22 3.93
C ALA A 136 9.74 -2.89 4.56
N LEU A 137 8.63 -2.32 4.08
CA LEU A 137 8.05 -1.10 4.64
C LEU A 137 7.57 -1.30 6.08
N GLY A 138 7.05 -2.48 6.42
CA GLY A 138 6.67 -2.81 7.79
C GLY A 138 7.84 -3.23 8.69
N GLU A 139 9.08 -3.14 8.22
CA GLU A 139 10.30 -3.59 8.93
C GLU A 139 10.29 -5.08 9.30
N HIS A 140 9.59 -5.91 8.54
CA HIS A 140 9.53 -7.35 8.74
C HIS A 140 10.56 -8.09 7.88
N PRO A 141 11.11 -9.22 8.36
CA PRO A 141 12.03 -10.02 7.57
C PRO A 141 11.32 -10.60 6.33
N ILE A 142 11.93 -10.43 5.16
CA ILE A 142 11.41 -10.97 3.90
C ILE A 142 11.77 -12.46 3.82
N PRO A 143 10.78 -13.37 3.77
CA PRO A 143 11.06 -14.80 3.63
C PRO A 143 11.71 -15.11 2.27
N PRO A 144 12.62 -16.10 2.22
CA PRO A 144 13.25 -16.52 0.96
C PRO A 144 12.29 -17.20 -0.02
N SER A 145 11.06 -17.52 0.41
CA SER A 145 10.00 -18.06 -0.44
C SER A 145 9.37 -17.02 -1.36
N LEU A 146 9.53 -15.72 -1.07
CA LEU A 146 9.03 -14.66 -1.95
C LEU A 146 9.98 -14.46 -3.13
N ALA A 147 9.43 -14.56 -4.35
CA ALA A 147 10.22 -14.50 -5.58
C ALA A 147 10.65 -13.09 -5.99
N GLY A 148 9.86 -12.06 -5.64
CA GLY A 148 10.12 -10.69 -6.05
C GLY A 148 11.09 -9.93 -5.15
N ARG A 149 11.36 -8.69 -5.53
CA ARG A 149 12.30 -7.79 -4.84
C ARG A 149 11.55 -6.59 -4.29
N PRO A 150 11.91 -6.11 -3.08
CA PRO A 150 11.32 -4.90 -2.56
C PRO A 150 11.67 -3.72 -3.48
N LEU A 151 10.65 -2.95 -3.86
CA LEU A 151 10.74 -1.80 -4.77
C LEU A 151 11.47 -0.62 -4.14
N ALA A 152 11.38 -0.52 -2.81
CA ALA A 152 12.25 0.30 -2.01
C ALA A 152 13.03 -0.59 -1.05
N ALA A 153 14.36 -0.43 -1.05
CA ALA A 153 15.11 -0.79 0.13
C ALA A 153 14.67 0.16 1.26
N PRO A 154 14.52 -0.31 2.51
CA PRO A 154 14.41 0.62 3.62
C PRO A 154 15.61 1.58 3.55
N LEU A 155 15.32 2.89 3.61
CA LEU A 155 16.38 3.89 3.73
C LEU A 155 17.27 3.45 4.88
N SER A 156 18.58 3.41 4.65
CA SER A 156 19.52 3.16 5.73
C SER A 156 19.29 4.17 6.84
N ALA A 157 19.62 3.82 8.09
CA ALA A 157 19.51 4.75 9.22
C ALA A 157 20.22 6.10 8.95
N GLU A 158 21.25 6.07 8.10
CA GLU A 158 22.01 7.22 7.62
C GLU A 158 21.20 8.11 6.67
N GLU A 159 20.44 7.52 5.75
CA GLU A 159 19.55 8.23 4.83
C GLU A 159 18.30 8.78 5.54
N MET A 160 17.76 8.06 6.52
CA MET A 160 16.67 8.56 7.37
C MET A 160 17.11 9.77 8.20
N ALA A 161 18.31 9.71 8.79
CA ALA A 161 18.88 10.83 9.53
C ALA A 161 19.10 12.05 8.61
N ALA A 162 19.56 11.82 7.38
CA ALA A 162 19.73 12.88 6.39
C ALA A 162 18.40 13.54 5.99
N GLN A 163 17.33 12.77 5.76
CA GLN A 163 16.00 13.31 5.50
C GLN A 163 15.43 14.09 6.68
N ALA A 164 15.58 13.57 7.90
CA ALA A 164 15.13 14.25 9.11
C ALA A 164 15.88 15.58 9.33
N ASP A 165 17.17 15.61 9.04
CA ASP A 165 17.98 16.82 9.13
C ASP A 165 17.61 17.85 8.04
N GLU A 166 17.27 17.39 6.83
CA GLU A 166 16.77 18.26 5.76
C GLU A 166 15.40 18.86 6.11
N LEU A 167 14.46 18.05 6.61
CA LEU A 167 13.15 18.51 7.06
C LEU A 167 13.27 19.49 8.25
N ALA A 168 14.19 19.22 9.18
CA ALA A 168 14.49 20.12 10.28
C ALA A 168 15.06 21.45 9.76
N ARG A 169 15.97 21.41 8.77
CA ARG A 169 16.50 22.63 8.14
C ARG A 169 15.43 23.42 7.41
N GLU A 170 14.54 22.76 6.69
CA GLU A 170 13.44 23.43 5.99
C GLU A 170 12.50 24.15 6.99
N ARG A 171 12.18 23.51 8.12
CA ARG A 171 11.40 24.14 9.19
C ARG A 171 12.14 25.29 9.87
N LEU A 172 13.43 25.14 10.14
CA LEU A 172 14.25 26.19 10.75
C LEU A 172 14.41 27.40 9.81
N ARG A 173 14.52 27.18 8.49
CA ARG A 173 14.45 28.23 7.48
C ARG A 173 13.12 28.97 7.49
N GLY A 174 12.01 28.23 7.53
CA GLY A 174 10.66 28.81 7.62
C GLY A 174 10.44 29.66 8.89
N LEU A 175 11.19 29.38 9.95
CA LEU A 175 11.17 30.13 11.20
C LEU A 175 12.25 31.24 11.28
N GLY A 176 13.09 31.37 10.25
CA GLY A 176 14.15 32.38 10.18
C GLY A 176 15.34 32.15 11.13
N TYR A 177 15.52 30.94 11.65
CA TYR A 177 16.66 30.61 12.52
C TYR A 177 17.94 30.35 11.74
N ILE A 178 17.83 29.95 10.47
CA ILE A 178 18.94 29.66 9.57
C ILE A 178 18.58 30.15 8.15
N GLU A 179 19.59 30.50 7.36
CA GLU A 179 19.45 31.01 5.98
C GLU A 179 19.61 29.90 4.92
#